data_AF-A0AAN8YTR5-F1
#
_entry.id   AF-A0AAN8YTR5-F1
#
_cell.length_a   1.000
_cell.length_b   1.000
_cell.length_c   1.000
_cell.angle_alpha   90.00
_cell.angle_beta   90.00
_cell.angle_gamma   90.00
#
_symmetry.space_group_name_H-M   'P 1'
#
loop_
_entity.id
_entity.type
_entity.pdbx_description
1 polymer ?
#
loop_
_entity_poly.entity_id
_entity_poly.type
_entity_poly.pdbx_seq_one_letter_code
_entity_poly.pdbx_strand_id
1 'polypeptide(L)'
;MLQRKNSNSNSSTSSSSSVTSVPVYLNVYDLTSMNGYAYWLGLGAYHSGVEVRGVEYAFGAHEYATTGIFEGEPKRCEGFRYRETILIGKTEMSVNEVGRAMQELAEEFRGNAYNLITKNCNHFCDQACLRLTGNHIPNWKRVLELGQLVISK
;
A
#
# COMPACT_ATOMS: atom_id res chain seq x y z
N MET A 1 -18.63 65.69 27.84
CA MET A 1 -18.90 66.03 26.42
C MET A 1 -18.06 65.10 25.54
N LEU A 2 -18.74 64.34 24.67
CA LEU A 2 -18.32 63.79 23.35
C LEU A 2 -17.09 62.85 23.28
N GLN A 3 -17.01 61.78 22.47
CA GLN A 3 -17.93 60.78 21.90
C GLN A 3 -17.01 59.75 21.16
N ARG A 4 -17.33 58.45 21.30
CA ARG A 4 -17.05 57.26 20.44
C ARG A 4 -16.01 57.32 19.30
N LYS A 5 -15.25 56.21 19.17
CA LYS A 5 -15.24 55.39 17.93
C LYS A 5 -14.97 53.92 18.24
N ASN A 6 -15.94 53.09 17.85
CA ASN A 6 -15.93 51.64 17.80
C ASN A 6 -15.29 51.21 16.47
N SER A 7 -14.40 50.22 16.45
CA SER A 7 -14.02 49.52 15.23
C SER A 7 -13.60 48.09 15.57
N ASN A 8 -14.55 47.22 15.33
CA ASN A 8 -14.49 45.78 15.33
C ASN A 8 -13.42 45.30 14.34
N SER A 9 -12.51 44.43 14.77
CA SER A 9 -11.79 43.54 13.84
C SER A 9 -11.60 42.20 14.53
N ASN A 10 -12.52 41.29 14.21
CA ASN A 10 -12.37 39.85 14.43
C ASN A 10 -11.07 39.41 13.76
N SER A 11 -10.03 39.15 14.56
CA SER A 11 -8.93 38.31 14.10
C SER A 11 -9.44 36.88 14.09
N SER A 12 -10.07 36.51 12.96
CA SER A 12 -10.22 35.12 12.56
C SER A 12 -8.80 34.56 12.41
N THR A 13 -8.32 33.93 13.47
CA THR A 13 -7.12 33.08 13.44
C THR A 13 -7.45 31.93 12.52
N SER A 14 -7.19 32.10 11.23
CA SER A 14 -7.16 31.01 10.27
C SER A 14 -5.97 30.14 10.66
N SER A 15 -6.21 29.17 11.55
CA SER A 15 -5.34 28.04 11.73
C SER A 15 -5.28 27.33 10.38
N SER A 16 -4.32 27.68 9.54
CA SER A 16 -3.92 26.85 8.42
C SER A 16 -3.40 25.55 9.05
N SER A 17 -4.30 24.60 9.26
CA SER A 17 -3.96 23.21 9.47
C SER A 17 -3.14 22.82 8.26
N SER A 18 -1.82 22.91 8.38
CA SER A 18 -0.89 22.40 7.39
C SER A 18 -1.24 20.94 7.23
N VAL A 19 -1.93 20.60 6.14
CA VAL A 19 -2.26 19.22 5.85
C VAL A 19 -0.92 18.52 5.65
N THR A 20 -0.52 17.74 6.64
CA THR A 20 0.78 17.08 6.63
C THR A 20 0.69 15.93 5.64
N SER A 21 1.11 16.21 4.41
CA SER A 21 1.24 15.20 3.37
C SER A 21 2.31 14.19 3.78
N VAL A 22 1.91 12.94 4.00
CA VAL A 22 2.79 11.85 4.44
C VAL A 22 3.19 10.97 3.25
N PRO A 23 4.43 10.47 3.20
CA PRO A 23 4.85 9.60 2.11
C PRO A 23 4.17 8.23 2.17
N VAL A 24 3.93 7.67 0.99
CA VAL A 24 3.47 6.30 0.80
C VAL A 24 4.55 5.56 0.01
N TYR A 25 4.97 4.44 0.56
CA TYR A 25 6.06 3.64 0.03
C TYR A 25 5.56 2.26 -0.42
N LEU A 26 6.27 1.69 -1.38
CA LEU A 26 6.15 0.30 -1.78
C LEU A 26 7.42 -0.44 -1.33
N ASN A 27 7.28 -1.33 -0.37
CA ASN A 27 8.35 -2.22 0.07
C ASN A 27 8.33 -3.48 -0.80
N VAL A 28 9.50 -3.85 -1.31
CA VAL A 28 9.68 -4.96 -2.23
C VAL A 28 10.58 -6.00 -1.58
N TYR A 29 10.19 -7.26 -1.70
CA TYR A 29 10.93 -8.38 -1.14
C TYR A 29 11.23 -9.43 -2.21
N ASP A 30 12.43 -9.99 -2.15
CA ASP A 30 12.79 -11.21 -2.85
C ASP A 30 12.18 -12.41 -2.10
N LEU A 31 11.55 -13.33 -2.83
CA LEU A 31 11.20 -14.65 -2.29
C LEU A 31 12.49 -15.41 -1.95
N THR A 32 12.77 -15.63 -0.67
CA THR A 32 13.85 -16.54 -0.29
C THR A 32 13.42 -17.98 -0.50
N SER A 33 14.24 -18.73 -1.22
CA SER A 33 14.11 -20.16 -1.43
C SER A 33 14.28 -20.92 -0.11
N MET A 34 13.22 -21.06 0.68
CA MET A 34 13.17 -21.99 1.81
C MET A 34 11.93 -22.87 1.74
N ASN A 35 12.19 -24.17 1.90
CA ASN A 35 11.29 -25.31 1.74
C ASN A 35 9.97 -25.16 2.49
N GLY A 36 8.86 -25.39 1.77
CA GLY A 36 7.53 -25.61 2.35
C GLY A 36 6.39 -25.52 1.33
N TYR A 37 6.50 -24.62 0.35
CA TYR A 37 5.57 -24.45 -0.78
C TYR A 37 6.31 -23.95 -2.03
N ALA A 38 7.47 -24.54 -2.33
CA ALA A 38 8.19 -24.31 -3.58
C ALA A 38 7.40 -24.92 -4.76
N TYR A 39 6.32 -24.27 -5.18
CA TYR A 39 5.47 -24.68 -6.29
C TYR A 39 4.66 -23.45 -6.73
N TRP A 40 4.72 -22.91 -7.93
CA TRP A 40 5.28 -23.38 -9.20
C TRP A 40 5.15 -22.18 -10.14
N LEU A 41 6.21 -21.47 -10.47
CA LEU A 41 6.95 -21.59 -11.73
C LEU A 41 7.91 -20.40 -11.72
N GLY A 42 9.18 -20.57 -12.05
CA GLY A 42 10.21 -19.52 -12.03
C GLY A 42 9.88 -18.24 -12.80
N LEU A 43 9.03 -17.39 -12.23
CA LEU A 43 8.48 -16.15 -12.77
C LEU A 43 8.79 -14.97 -11.84
N GLY A 44 10.05 -14.83 -11.40
CA GLY A 44 10.55 -13.59 -10.77
C GLY A 44 9.60 -12.89 -9.78
N ALA A 45 8.86 -13.67 -8.97
CA ALA A 45 7.74 -13.17 -8.20
C ALA A 45 8.22 -12.36 -7.02
N TYR A 46 8.15 -11.04 -7.11
CA TYR A 46 8.38 -10.16 -5.96
C TYR A 46 7.13 -10.15 -5.09
N HIS A 47 7.35 -10.18 -3.77
CA HIS A 47 6.32 -9.77 -2.84
C HIS A 47 6.41 -8.26 -2.63
N SER A 48 5.27 -7.61 -2.47
CA SER A 48 5.21 -6.19 -2.17
C SER A 48 4.23 -5.90 -1.03
N GLY A 49 4.57 -4.88 -0.24
CA GLY A 49 3.71 -4.28 0.77
C GLY A 49 3.68 -2.76 0.62
N VAL A 50 2.54 -2.14 0.95
CA VAL A 50 2.37 -0.69 0.97
C VAL A 50 2.59 -0.17 2.37
N GLU A 51 3.58 0.69 2.54
CA GLU A 51 3.88 1.35 3.80
C GLU A 51 3.33 2.77 3.80
N VAL A 52 2.54 3.10 4.82
CA VAL A 52 1.99 4.43 5.05
C VAL A 52 1.88 4.67 6.55
N ARG A 53 2.31 5.86 7.01
CA ARG A 53 2.27 6.26 8.43
C ARG A 53 2.91 5.23 9.39
N GLY A 54 3.94 4.52 8.92
CA GLY A 54 4.71 3.56 9.72
C GLY A 54 4.07 2.18 9.87
N VAL A 55 2.99 1.90 9.14
CA VAL A 55 2.36 0.57 9.05
C VAL A 55 2.51 0.06 7.63
N GLU A 56 2.93 -1.19 7.49
CA GLU A 56 2.98 -1.88 6.21
C GLU A 56 1.77 -2.79 6.05
N TYR A 57 1.09 -2.67 4.90
CA TYR A 57 -0.05 -3.47 4.52
C TYR A 57 0.35 -4.38 3.36
N ALA A 58 0.04 -5.67 3.47
CA ALA A 58 0.32 -6.64 2.42
C ALA A 58 -0.83 -7.65 2.31
N PHE A 59 -0.91 -8.33 1.16
CA PHE A 59 -1.96 -9.31 0.88
C PHE A 59 -1.37 -10.71 0.76
N GLY A 60 -1.92 -11.65 1.53
CA GLY A 60 -1.50 -13.04 1.59
C GLY A 60 -2.64 -14.02 1.36
N ALA A 61 -2.29 -15.24 0.94
CA ALA A 61 -3.23 -16.34 0.77
C ALA A 61 -3.49 -17.06 2.11
N HIS A 62 -4.75 -17.42 2.36
CA HIS A 62 -5.12 -18.35 3.43
C HIS A 62 -6.47 -19.02 3.14
N GLU A 63 -6.77 -20.14 3.79
CA GLU A 63 -7.96 -20.97 3.48
C GLU A 63 -9.29 -20.34 3.89
N TYR A 64 -9.28 -19.41 4.84
CA TYR A 64 -10.50 -18.80 5.38
C TYR A 64 -11.09 -17.74 4.45
N ALA A 65 -12.41 -17.56 4.52
CA ALA A 65 -13.10 -16.48 3.82
C ALA A 65 -12.91 -15.11 4.49
N THR A 66 -11.90 -14.92 5.34
CA THR A 66 -11.56 -13.61 5.95
C THR A 66 -10.67 -12.79 5.03
N THR A 67 -10.41 -11.53 5.40
CA THR A 67 -9.47 -10.68 4.63
C THR A 67 -8.08 -11.30 4.62
N GLY A 68 -7.44 -11.32 3.45
CA GLY A 68 -6.03 -11.69 3.33
C GLY A 68 -5.10 -10.50 3.51
N ILE A 69 -5.64 -9.30 3.75
CA ILE A 69 -4.83 -8.12 4.07
C ILE A 69 -4.36 -8.26 5.50
N PHE A 70 -3.06 -8.10 5.71
CA PHE A 70 -2.45 -8.08 7.03
C PHE A 70 -1.61 -6.82 7.20
N GLU A 71 -1.49 -6.41 8.47
CA GLU A 71 -0.65 -5.29 8.90
C GLU A 71 0.63 -5.84 9.51
N GLY A 72 1.74 -5.14 9.27
CA GLY A 72 3.06 -5.53 9.77
C GLY A 72 3.96 -4.34 10.03
N GLU A 73 5.07 -4.63 10.70
CA GLU A 73 6.18 -3.69 10.81
C GLU A 73 6.81 -3.49 9.43
N PRO A 74 7.10 -2.23 9.03
CA PRO A 74 7.73 -1.98 7.75
C PRO A 74 9.03 -2.75 7.56
N LYS A 75 9.23 -3.29 6.35
CA LYS A 75 10.45 -4.01 5.93
C LYS A 75 10.66 -5.32 6.68
N ARG A 76 9.64 -5.81 7.38
CA ARG A 76 9.68 -7.03 8.17
C ARG A 76 8.56 -7.98 7.74
N CYS A 77 8.88 -8.83 6.78
CA CYS A 77 8.01 -9.91 6.33
C CYS A 77 8.74 -11.24 6.52
N GLU A 78 8.23 -12.10 7.43
CA GLU A 78 8.85 -13.39 7.72
C GLU A 78 8.81 -14.30 6.48
N GLY A 79 9.93 -14.95 6.18
CA GLY A 79 10.05 -15.81 4.99
C GLY A 79 10.40 -15.09 3.68
N PHE A 80 10.56 -13.76 3.71
CA PHE A 80 10.98 -12.96 2.56
C PHE A 80 12.22 -12.11 2.88
N ARG A 81 13.07 -11.85 1.88
CA ARG A 81 14.23 -10.97 2.03
C ARG A 81 13.91 -9.60 1.47
N TYR A 82 13.92 -8.58 2.33
CA TYR A 82 13.76 -7.20 1.92
C TYR A 82 14.81 -6.82 0.85
N ARG A 83 14.34 -6.17 -0.22
CA ARG A 83 15.15 -5.76 -1.36
C ARG A 83 15.30 -4.24 -1.42
N GLU A 84 14.18 -3.53 -1.49
CA GLU A 84 14.16 -2.09 -1.73
C GLU A 84 12.82 -1.46 -1.29
N THR A 85 12.83 -0.14 -1.13
CA THR A 85 11.64 0.68 -0.89
C THR A 85 11.53 1.71 -2.01
N ILE A 86 10.34 1.85 -2.60
CA ILE A 86 10.05 2.80 -3.67
C ILE A 86 9.04 3.83 -3.16
N LEU A 87 9.34 5.12 -3.27
CA LEU A 87 8.37 6.18 -2.98
C LEU A 87 7.35 6.24 -4.13
N ILE A 88 6.08 6.00 -3.81
CA ILE A 88 4.99 6.03 -4.81
C ILE A 88 4.33 7.40 -4.88
N GLY A 89 4.23 8.08 -3.74
CA GLY A 89 3.62 9.40 -3.67
C GLY A 89 3.47 9.87 -2.25
N LYS A 90 2.57 10.84 -2.06
CA LYS A 90 2.19 11.30 -0.74
C LYS A 90 0.68 11.29 -0.62
N THR A 91 0.19 11.13 0.59
CA THR A 91 -1.23 11.18 0.93
C THR A 91 -1.47 12.19 2.02
N GLU A 92 -2.63 12.83 1.95
CA GLU A 92 -3.13 13.74 2.99
C GLU A 92 -4.08 13.04 3.96
N MET A 93 -4.35 11.74 3.71
CA MET A 93 -5.26 10.94 4.50
C MET A 93 -4.77 10.77 5.95
N SER A 94 -5.69 10.94 6.88
CA SER A 94 -5.54 10.60 8.29
C SER A 94 -5.43 9.08 8.50
N VAL A 95 -4.97 8.65 9.68
CA VAL A 95 -4.91 7.22 10.04
C VAL A 95 -6.26 6.54 9.85
N ASN A 96 -7.35 7.20 10.23
CA ASN A 96 -8.71 6.67 10.11
C ASN A 96 -9.15 6.55 8.63
N GLU A 97 -8.74 7.48 7.78
CA GLU A 97 -9.01 7.41 6.35
C GLU A 97 -8.23 6.29 5.67
N VAL A 98 -6.96 6.13 6.02
CA VAL A 98 -6.14 4.99 5.56
C VAL A 98 -6.77 3.67 6.00
N GLY A 99 -7.15 3.55 7.28
CA GLY A 99 -7.80 2.34 7.80
C GLY A 99 -9.11 2.00 7.07
N ARG A 100 -9.95 3.01 6.79
CA ARG A 100 -11.17 2.82 5.99
C ARG A 100 -10.86 2.35 4.57
N ALA A 101 -9.88 2.95 3.90
CA ALA A 101 -9.47 2.53 2.57
C ALA A 101 -8.97 1.08 2.55
N MET A 102 -8.21 0.67 3.56
CA MET A 102 -7.74 -0.73 3.69
C MET A 102 -8.90 -1.69 4.00
N GLN A 103 -9.88 -1.27 4.79
CA GLN A 103 -11.08 -2.06 5.07
C GLN A 103 -11.95 -2.25 3.82
N GLU A 104 -12.12 -1.22 3.00
CA GLU A 104 -12.81 -1.33 1.70
C GLU A 104 -12.11 -2.35 0.80
N LEU A 105 -10.78 -2.29 0.72
CA LEU A 105 -10.00 -3.28 -0.03
C LEU A 105 -10.10 -4.67 0.60
N ALA A 106 -10.22 -4.78 1.92
CA ALA A 106 -10.32 -6.06 2.63
C ALA A 106 -11.57 -6.87 2.26
N GLU A 107 -12.65 -6.21 1.83
CA GLU A 107 -13.87 -6.86 1.36
C GLU A 107 -13.63 -7.59 0.02
N GLU A 108 -12.81 -7.01 -0.84
CA GLU A 108 -12.44 -7.56 -2.15
C GLU A 108 -11.28 -8.56 -2.05
N PHE A 109 -10.25 -8.24 -1.28
CA PHE A 109 -9.02 -9.03 -1.11
C PHE A 109 -9.14 -10.02 0.04
N ARG A 110 -9.98 -11.03 -0.15
CA ARG A 110 -10.13 -12.17 0.77
C ARG A 110 -9.00 -13.18 0.57
N GLY A 111 -8.51 -13.77 1.65
CA GLY A 111 -7.37 -14.70 1.58
C GLY A 111 -7.66 -15.94 0.73
N ASN A 112 -8.90 -16.43 0.74
CA ASN A 112 -9.35 -17.55 -0.10
C ASN A 112 -9.57 -17.17 -1.58
N ALA A 113 -9.54 -15.88 -1.92
CA ALA A 113 -9.64 -15.37 -3.28
C ALA A 113 -8.27 -15.02 -3.88
N TYR A 114 -7.18 -15.33 -3.17
CA TYR A 114 -5.82 -15.08 -3.65
C TYR A 114 -5.54 -15.91 -4.92
N ASN A 115 -5.11 -15.23 -5.97
CA ASN A 115 -4.68 -15.85 -7.22
C ASN A 115 -3.30 -15.32 -7.60
N LEU A 116 -2.33 -16.22 -7.76
CA LEU A 116 -0.93 -15.88 -8.06
C LEU A 116 -0.78 -14.99 -9.31
N ILE A 117 -1.67 -15.14 -10.30
CA ILE A 117 -1.61 -14.41 -11.56
C ILE A 117 -2.52 -13.19 -11.49
N THR A 118 -3.80 -13.36 -11.18
CA THR A 118 -4.82 -12.32 -11.39
C THR A 118 -5.22 -11.54 -10.15
N LYS A 119 -4.78 -11.96 -8.95
CA LYS A 119 -5.17 -11.36 -7.67
C LYS A 119 -4.16 -11.68 -6.58
N ASN A 120 -2.99 -11.04 -6.68
CA ASN A 120 -1.86 -11.25 -5.77
C ASN A 120 -1.50 -9.96 -5.02
N CYS A 121 -0.43 -10.00 -4.22
CA CYS A 121 0.06 -8.84 -3.47
C CYS A 121 0.33 -7.59 -4.31
N ASN A 122 0.79 -7.73 -5.55
CA ASN A 122 1.05 -6.58 -6.44
C ASN A 122 -0.26 -5.89 -6.88
N HIS A 123 -1.33 -6.66 -7.09
CA HIS A 123 -2.65 -6.11 -7.43
C HIS A 123 -3.23 -5.32 -6.26
N PHE A 124 -3.11 -5.90 -5.06
CA PHE A 124 -3.48 -5.20 -3.84
C PHE A 124 -2.68 -3.90 -3.67
N CYS A 125 -1.35 -3.97 -3.78
CA CYS A 125 -0.50 -2.81 -3.61
C CYS A 125 -0.78 -1.72 -4.64
N ASP A 126 -1.08 -2.09 -5.89
CA ASP A 126 -1.49 -1.12 -6.89
C ASP A 126 -2.79 -0.41 -6.54
N GLN A 127 -3.83 -1.16 -6.14
CA GLN A 127 -5.11 -0.57 -5.76
C GLN A 127 -4.97 0.31 -4.50
N ALA A 128 -4.20 -0.14 -3.52
CA ALA A 128 -3.90 0.62 -2.31
C ALA A 128 -3.14 1.92 -2.65
N CYS A 129 -2.07 1.86 -3.44
CA CYS A 129 -1.34 3.04 -3.87
C CYS A 129 -2.21 4.02 -4.66
N LEU A 130 -3.03 3.50 -5.58
CA LEU A 130 -3.97 4.32 -6.35
C LEU A 130 -4.97 5.02 -5.43
N ARG A 131 -5.51 4.31 -4.44
CA ARG A 131 -6.47 4.87 -3.47
C ARG A 131 -5.83 5.93 -2.56
N LEU A 132 -4.58 5.71 -2.13
CA LEU A 132 -3.89 6.57 -1.18
C LEU A 132 -3.26 7.81 -1.83
N THR A 133 -2.68 7.67 -3.01
CA THR A 133 -1.87 8.74 -3.65
C THR A 133 -2.33 9.12 -5.04
N GLY A 134 -3.27 8.38 -5.64
CA GLY A 134 -3.65 8.55 -7.05
C GLY A 134 -2.61 8.02 -8.05
N ASN A 135 -1.55 7.35 -7.57
CA ASN A 135 -0.48 6.83 -8.43
C ASN A 135 -0.46 5.31 -8.43
N HIS A 136 -0.22 4.72 -9.59
CA HIS A 136 0.02 3.29 -9.72
C HIS A 136 1.45 2.90 -9.27
N ILE A 137 1.62 1.63 -8.91
CA ILE A 137 2.97 1.08 -8.73
C ILE A 137 3.69 0.95 -10.09
N PRO A 138 5.04 0.96 -10.14
CA PRO A 138 5.77 0.84 -11.40
C PRO A 138 5.36 -0.39 -12.22
N ASN A 139 5.13 -0.19 -13.53
CA ASN A 139 4.60 -1.23 -14.44
C ASN A 139 5.38 -2.55 -14.39
N TRP A 140 6.71 -2.51 -14.32
CA TRP A 140 7.54 -3.74 -14.28
C TRP A 140 7.32 -4.59 -13.02
N LYS A 141 6.79 -4.01 -11.94
CA LYS A 141 6.37 -4.74 -10.72
C LYS A 141 4.95 -5.28 -10.82
N ARG A 142 4.09 -4.72 -11.70
CA ARG A 142 2.75 -5.24 -12.00
C ARG A 142 2.77 -6.45 -12.93
N VAL A 143 3.76 -6.51 -13.84
CA VAL A 143 3.87 -7.50 -14.94
C VAL A 143 4.19 -8.94 -14.47
N LEU A 144 3.87 -9.28 -13.22
CA LEU A 144 3.80 -10.68 -12.81
C LEU A 144 2.57 -11.44 -13.35
N GLU A 145 1.69 -10.75 -14.09
CA GLU A 145 0.54 -11.35 -14.79
C GLU A 145 0.91 -12.18 -16.02
N LEU A 146 2.13 -12.06 -16.54
CA LEU A 146 2.54 -12.80 -17.73
C LEU A 146 3.85 -13.51 -17.45
N GLY A 147 3.79 -14.84 -17.54
CA GLY A 147 4.98 -15.64 -17.62
C GLY A 147 5.91 -15.03 -18.66
N GLN A 148 7.16 -14.78 -18.25
CA GLN A 148 8.23 -14.43 -19.18
C GLN A 148 8.47 -15.63 -20.09
N LEU A 149 7.60 -15.78 -21.08
CA LEU A 149 7.88 -16.34 -22.38
C LEU A 149 8.56 -15.21 -23.18
N VAL A 150 9.70 -14.74 -22.66
CA VAL A 150 10.73 -14.13 -23.51
C VAL A 150 11.80 -15.20 -23.61
N ILE A 151 11.56 -16.08 -24.57
CA ILE A 151 12.54 -16.99 -25.12
C ILE A 151 13.81 -16.18 -25.39
N SER A 152 14.92 -16.69 -24.86
CA SER A 152 16.26 -16.39 -25.35
C SER A 152 16.29 -16.59 -26.86
N LYS A 153 16.36 -15.48 -27.62
CA LYS A 153 17.27 -15.21 -28.74
C LYS A 153 16.89 -13.95 -29.48
#